data_AF-A0A1S5XZY8-F1
#
_entry.id   AF-A0A1S5XZY8-F1
#
_cell.length_a   1.000
_cell.length_b   1.000
_cell.length_c   1.000
_cell.angle_alpha   90.00
_cell.angle_beta   90.00
_cell.angle_gamma   90.00
#
_symmetry.space_group_name_H-M   'P 1'
#
loop_
_entity.id
_entity.type
_entity.pdbx_description
1 polymer ?
#
loop_
_entity_poly.entity_id
_entity_poly.type
_entity_poly.pdbx_seq_one_letter_code
_entity_poly.pdbx_strand_id
1 'polypeptide(L)'
;MESAGESADPLRCSSNRKVRCNEMAAVLHIEASPLKERSHTTAVARAFLDAYREANPADEIERIDLWSEPLPPFDAATIEAKFAVLRKKVFSAEQERRWRAVQAVSRRFNAADKYVFSVPMWNFGVPYPLKHYIDVVTLAGENWTWTRGEGYRALLSGKRATLIYSSAGAYEIGETAHADDFQKPYLRRWLRFIGVHDISEINLAPTLAEAQVVAERAREAQLRALALAREFRAADERSPRCHDRIARAQALVDEVREQLDSRHVPEVSVRENPHIGIELRLGIPDAHELIVAIGQ
;
A
#
# COMPACT_ATOMS: atom_id res chain seq x y z
N MET A 1 64.30 -29.38 14.51
CA MET A 1 64.27 -28.29 15.52
C MET A 1 63.85 -27.03 14.79
N GLU A 2 62.55 -26.86 14.62
CA GLU A 2 61.97 -25.59 14.18
C GLU A 2 61.67 -24.76 15.43
N SER A 3 62.04 -23.49 15.41
CA SER A 3 61.79 -22.52 16.48
C SER A 3 61.01 -21.33 15.94
N ALA A 4 59.87 -21.05 16.60
CA ALA A 4 59.19 -19.77 16.84
C ALA A 4 58.92 -18.83 15.64
N GLY A 5 57.71 -18.31 15.38
CA GLY A 5 56.53 -18.14 16.25
C GLY A 5 56.39 -16.69 16.73
N GLU A 6 56.02 -15.78 15.82
CA GLU A 6 55.65 -14.37 16.06
C GLU A 6 55.00 -13.86 14.74
N SER A 7 53.92 -13.10 14.64
CA SER A 7 52.86 -12.60 15.50
C SER A 7 51.78 -12.02 14.55
N ALA A 8 50.52 -12.02 14.98
CA ALA A 8 49.33 -11.69 14.21
C ALA A 8 49.15 -10.20 13.89
N ASP A 9 48.54 -9.90 12.72
CA ASP A 9 47.77 -8.69 12.39
C ASP A 9 46.92 -8.94 11.12
N PRO A 10 45.81 -8.23 10.79
CA PRO A 10 44.70 -7.72 11.59
C PRO A 10 43.34 -8.35 11.19
N LEU A 11 42.36 -8.19 12.08
CA LEU A 11 40.92 -8.13 11.90
C LEU A 11 40.38 -8.17 10.43
N ARG A 12 39.95 -9.36 10.00
CA ARG A 12 38.93 -9.51 8.94
C ARG A 12 37.56 -9.21 9.52
N CYS A 13 37.07 -7.99 9.34
CA CYS A 13 35.67 -7.66 9.60
C CYS A 13 34.84 -7.99 8.35
N SER A 14 34.06 -9.07 8.44
CA SER A 14 33.05 -9.42 7.45
C SER A 14 31.87 -8.45 7.55
N SER A 15 31.61 -7.63 6.54
CA SER A 15 30.33 -6.92 6.43
C SER A 15 29.76 -7.00 5.02
N ASN A 16 29.42 -8.21 4.60
CA ASN A 16 28.45 -8.38 3.51
C ASN A 16 27.06 -8.48 4.14
N ARG A 17 26.54 -7.37 4.64
CA ARG A 17 25.17 -7.30 5.17
C ARG A 17 24.30 -6.65 4.09
N LYS A 18 23.77 -7.49 3.20
CA LYS A 18 22.74 -7.11 2.22
C LYS A 18 21.65 -6.34 2.95
N VAL A 19 21.35 -5.15 2.45
CA VAL A 19 20.18 -4.36 2.83
C VAL A 19 18.96 -5.21 2.50
N ARG A 20 18.14 -5.50 3.51
CA ARG A 20 16.87 -6.22 3.32
C ARG A 20 15.87 -5.25 2.71
N CYS A 21 15.69 -5.31 1.40
CA CYS A 21 14.39 -5.00 0.81
C CYS A 21 13.36 -5.87 1.53
N ASN A 22 12.20 -5.33 1.89
CA ASN A 22 11.15 -6.13 2.53
C ASN A 22 10.88 -7.35 1.63
N GLU A 23 11.26 -8.55 2.09
CA GLU A 23 11.32 -9.75 1.23
C GLU A 23 9.93 -10.28 0.83
N MET A 24 8.86 -9.72 1.41
CA MET A 24 7.47 -10.13 1.19
C MET A 24 6.58 -8.90 1.10
N ALA A 25 5.82 -8.77 0.00
CA ALA A 25 4.78 -7.75 -0.12
C ALA A 25 3.41 -8.30 0.30
N ALA A 26 2.57 -7.43 0.84
CA ALA A 26 1.19 -7.75 1.20
C ALA A 26 0.21 -7.32 0.10
N VAL A 27 -0.51 -8.29 -0.46
CA VAL A 27 -1.59 -8.09 -1.43
C VAL A 27 -2.94 -8.24 -0.74
N LEU A 28 -3.79 -7.23 -0.90
CA LEU A 28 -5.16 -7.26 -0.42
C LEU A 28 -6.14 -7.36 -1.59
N HIS A 29 -6.86 -8.47 -1.69
CA HIS A 29 -7.98 -8.65 -2.62
C HIS A 29 -9.29 -8.26 -1.96
N ILE A 30 -9.89 -7.16 -2.41
CA ILE A 30 -11.21 -6.68 -1.98
C ILE A 30 -12.26 -7.24 -2.96
N GLU A 31 -13.02 -8.24 -2.51
CA GLU A 31 -14.09 -8.88 -3.27
C GLU A 31 -15.44 -8.20 -3.00
N ALA A 32 -15.94 -7.42 -3.96
CA ALA A 32 -17.20 -6.68 -3.81
C ALA A 32 -18.43 -7.43 -4.38
N SER A 33 -18.24 -8.57 -5.04
CA SER A 33 -19.35 -9.34 -5.62
C SER A 33 -19.91 -10.37 -4.64
N PRO A 34 -21.24 -10.47 -4.48
CA PRO A 34 -21.85 -11.53 -3.68
C PRO A 34 -21.90 -12.87 -4.42
N LEU A 35 -21.67 -12.88 -5.74
CA LEU A 35 -21.91 -14.04 -6.59
C LEU A 35 -20.76 -15.08 -6.58
N LYS A 36 -19.65 -14.80 -5.89
CA LYS A 36 -18.51 -15.72 -5.70
C LYS A 36 -18.05 -16.36 -7.00
N GLU A 37 -18.04 -17.69 -7.10
CA GLU A 37 -17.59 -18.46 -8.27
C GLU A 37 -18.38 -18.11 -9.54
N ARG A 38 -19.61 -17.62 -9.42
CA ARG A 38 -20.45 -17.21 -10.56
C ARG A 38 -20.18 -15.78 -11.01
N SER A 39 -19.34 -15.04 -10.29
CA SER A 39 -19.02 -13.64 -10.58
C SER A 39 -17.96 -13.51 -11.65
N HIS A 40 -18.27 -12.77 -12.72
CA HIS A 40 -17.32 -12.44 -13.77
C HIS A 40 -16.05 -11.75 -13.23
N THR A 41 -16.19 -10.74 -12.36
CA THR A 41 -15.03 -10.03 -11.80
C THR A 41 -14.20 -10.91 -10.86
N THR A 42 -14.85 -11.80 -10.11
CA THR A 42 -14.13 -12.72 -9.19
C THR A 42 -13.36 -13.78 -9.97
N ALA A 43 -13.91 -14.31 -11.07
CA ALA A 43 -13.20 -15.25 -11.93
C ALA A 43 -11.94 -14.61 -12.54
N VAL A 44 -12.02 -13.37 -13.02
CA VAL A 44 -10.86 -12.63 -13.55
C VAL A 44 -9.85 -12.32 -12.43
N ALA A 45 -10.31 -11.91 -11.24
CA ALA A 45 -9.43 -11.66 -10.10
C ALA A 45 -8.71 -12.93 -9.63
N ARG A 46 -9.36 -14.09 -9.66
CA ARG A 46 -8.73 -15.37 -9.35
C ARG A 46 -7.61 -15.69 -10.34
N ALA A 47 -7.87 -15.56 -11.64
CA ALA A 47 -6.84 -15.76 -12.67
C ALA A 47 -5.65 -14.80 -12.49
N PHE A 48 -5.90 -13.54 -12.13
CA PHE A 48 -4.86 -12.58 -11.79
C PHE A 48 -4.03 -13.04 -10.58
N LEU A 49 -4.69 -13.38 -9.47
CA LEU A 49 -4.04 -13.70 -8.20
C LEU A 49 -3.28 -15.03 -8.24
N ASP A 50 -3.77 -16.02 -8.99
CA ASP A 50 -3.09 -17.29 -9.16
C ASP A 50 -1.80 -17.12 -9.96
N ALA A 51 -1.85 -16.43 -11.10
CA ALA A 51 -0.65 -16.09 -11.88
C ALA A 51 0.32 -15.19 -11.09
N TYR A 52 -0.21 -14.29 -10.27
CA TYR A 52 0.59 -13.44 -9.41
C TYR A 52 1.34 -14.26 -8.35
N ARG A 53 0.66 -15.20 -7.69
CA ARG A 53 1.24 -16.08 -6.66
C ARG A 53 2.32 -16.97 -7.23
N GLU A 54 2.13 -17.50 -8.44
CA GLU A 54 3.16 -18.27 -9.14
C GLU A 54 4.43 -17.45 -9.39
N ALA A 55 4.27 -16.17 -9.75
CA ALA A 55 5.40 -15.28 -10.00
C ALA A 55 6.05 -14.70 -8.72
N ASN A 56 5.30 -14.61 -7.62
CA ASN A 56 5.73 -14.01 -6.35
C ASN A 56 5.36 -14.92 -5.17
N PRO A 57 5.98 -16.10 -5.03
CA PRO A 57 5.56 -17.10 -4.04
C PRO A 57 5.83 -16.70 -2.59
N ALA A 58 6.64 -15.67 -2.35
CA ALA A 58 6.93 -15.13 -1.03
C ALA A 58 5.91 -14.07 -0.57
N ASP A 59 5.12 -13.52 -1.48
CA ASP A 59 4.16 -12.47 -1.15
C ASP A 59 2.91 -13.04 -0.49
N GLU A 60 2.39 -12.33 0.51
CA GLU A 60 1.17 -12.70 1.20
C GLU A 60 -0.06 -12.16 0.46
N ILE A 61 -1.06 -13.01 0.25
CA ILE A 61 -2.31 -12.62 -0.40
C ILE A 61 -3.46 -12.83 0.58
N GLU A 62 -4.03 -11.73 1.03
CA GLU A 62 -5.22 -11.71 1.86
C GLU A 62 -6.46 -11.39 1.02
N ARG A 63 -7.57 -12.12 1.24
CA ARG A 63 -8.86 -11.83 0.62
C ARG A 63 -9.84 -11.29 1.66
N ILE A 64 -10.44 -10.14 1.37
CA ILE A 64 -11.60 -9.60 2.08
C ILE A 64 -12.84 -9.82 1.24
N ASP A 65 -13.73 -10.68 1.73
CA ASP A 65 -15.08 -10.82 1.22
C ASP A 65 -15.99 -9.77 1.88
N LEU A 66 -16.35 -8.71 1.16
CA LEU A 66 -17.17 -7.62 1.72
C LEU A 66 -18.59 -8.02 2.11
N TRP A 67 -19.07 -9.20 1.69
CA TRP A 67 -20.40 -9.71 2.05
C TRP A 67 -20.37 -10.58 3.31
N SER A 68 -19.17 -11.01 3.73
CA SER A 68 -18.96 -11.85 4.92
C SER A 68 -18.12 -11.14 5.99
N GLU A 69 -17.39 -10.08 5.61
CA GLU A 69 -16.59 -9.26 6.53
C GLU A 69 -17.50 -8.46 7.48
N PRO A 70 -17.34 -8.62 8.81
CA PRO A 70 -18.14 -7.87 9.79
C PRO A 70 -17.64 -6.42 9.90
N LEU A 71 -17.96 -5.60 8.90
CA LEU A 71 -17.57 -4.19 8.89
C LEU A 71 -18.24 -3.42 10.03
N PRO A 72 -17.50 -2.56 10.75
CA PRO A 72 -18.08 -1.77 11.81
C PRO A 72 -19.14 -0.81 11.24
N PRO A 73 -20.26 -0.59 11.95
CA PRO A 73 -21.27 0.36 11.51
C PRO A 73 -20.67 1.76 11.45
N PHE A 74 -20.94 2.47 10.36
CA PHE A 74 -20.51 3.86 10.17
C PHE A 74 -21.69 4.82 10.39
N ASP A 75 -22.30 4.70 11.57
CA ASP A 75 -23.51 5.41 11.99
C ASP A 75 -23.21 6.71 12.77
N ALA A 76 -24.25 7.39 13.26
CA ALA A 76 -24.12 8.64 14.01
C ALA A 76 -23.16 8.54 15.19
N ALA A 77 -23.20 7.44 15.95
CA ALA A 77 -22.33 7.25 17.11
C ALA A 77 -20.86 7.05 16.70
N THR A 78 -20.60 6.35 15.58
CA THR A 78 -19.25 6.24 15.01
C THR A 78 -18.74 7.59 14.48
N ILE A 79 -19.61 8.39 13.86
CA ILE A 79 -19.28 9.75 13.41
C ILE A 79 -18.98 10.69 14.59
N GLU A 80 -19.74 10.60 15.68
CA GLU A 80 -19.45 11.34 16.91
C GLU A 80 -18.09 10.94 17.50
N ALA A 81 -17.80 9.63 17.54
CA ALA A 81 -16.49 9.14 17.99
C ALA A 81 -15.35 9.68 17.11
N LYS A 82 -15.50 9.66 15.77
CA LYS A 82 -14.55 10.28 14.82
C LYS A 82 -14.29 11.75 15.16
N PHE A 83 -15.35 12.50 15.44
CA PHE A 83 -15.23 13.92 15.76
C PHE A 83 -14.63 14.19 17.14
N ALA A 84 -14.83 13.30 18.12
CA ALA A 84 -14.17 13.41 19.41
C ALA A 84 -12.64 13.34 19.26
N VAL A 85 -12.13 12.44 18.41
CA VAL A 85 -10.70 12.32 18.04
C VAL A 85 -10.20 13.61 17.43
N LEU A 86 -10.86 14.07 16.36
CA LEU A 86 -10.42 15.24 15.60
C LEU A 86 -10.43 16.52 16.46
N ARG A 87 -11.30 16.59 17.46
CA ARG A 87 -11.44 17.74 18.36
C ARG A 87 -10.70 17.56 19.69
N LYS A 88 -9.90 16.49 19.85
CA LYS A 88 -9.17 16.16 21.10
C LYS A 88 -10.08 16.18 22.35
N LYS A 89 -11.34 15.75 22.21
CA LYS A 89 -12.29 15.67 23.33
C LYS A 89 -12.10 14.36 24.10
N VAL A 90 -12.53 14.36 25.36
CA VAL A 90 -12.56 13.15 26.19
C VAL A 90 -13.54 12.14 25.59
N PHE A 91 -13.10 10.89 25.44
CA PHE A 91 -13.91 9.79 24.92
C PHE A 91 -14.69 9.10 26.04
N SER A 92 -15.91 8.65 25.75
CA SER A 92 -16.47 7.54 26.52
C SER A 92 -15.76 6.24 26.14
N ALA A 93 -15.74 5.26 27.05
CA ALA A 93 -15.13 3.96 26.77
C ALA A 93 -15.80 3.24 25.57
N GLU A 94 -17.08 3.51 25.31
CA GLU A 94 -17.79 2.97 24.15
C GLU A 94 -17.36 3.62 22.84
N GLN A 95 -17.25 4.96 22.82
CA GLN A 95 -16.77 5.70 21.66
C GLN A 95 -15.35 5.26 21.27
N GLU A 96 -14.48 5.07 22.26
CA GLU A 96 -13.12 4.58 22.05
C GLU A 96 -13.12 3.18 21.42
N ARG A 97 -13.91 2.24 21.94
CA ARG A 97 -14.00 0.88 21.37
C ARG A 97 -14.50 0.89 19.93
N ARG A 98 -15.57 1.64 19.64
CA ARG A 98 -16.14 1.78 18.29
C ARG A 98 -15.09 2.35 17.33
N TRP A 99 -14.42 3.43 17.73
CA TRP A 99 -13.42 4.07 16.90
C TRP A 99 -12.18 3.20 16.66
N ARG A 100 -11.73 2.42 17.66
CA ARG A 100 -10.65 1.43 17.48
C ARG A 100 -11.01 0.36 16.45
N ALA A 101 -12.26 -0.10 16.42
CA ALA A 101 -12.69 -1.08 15.43
C ALA A 101 -12.59 -0.52 14.00
N VAL A 102 -13.01 0.73 13.78
CA VAL A 102 -12.88 1.41 12.47
C VAL A 102 -11.40 1.60 12.09
N GLN A 103 -10.57 2.08 13.03
CA GLN A 103 -9.12 2.24 12.80
C GLN A 103 -8.45 0.91 12.47
N ALA A 104 -8.85 -0.20 13.08
CA ALA A 104 -8.28 -1.51 12.78
C ALA A 104 -8.49 -1.91 11.31
N VAL A 105 -9.69 -1.69 10.77
CA VAL A 105 -9.98 -1.94 9.35
C VAL A 105 -9.18 -1.00 8.44
N SER A 106 -9.13 0.30 8.77
CA SER A 106 -8.33 1.28 8.01
C SER A 106 -6.84 0.92 8.00
N ARG A 107 -6.27 0.52 9.14
CA ARG A 107 -4.86 0.13 9.25
C ARG A 107 -4.54 -1.17 8.52
N ARG A 108 -5.44 -2.17 8.55
CA ARG A 108 -5.31 -3.39 7.72
C ARG A 108 -5.25 -3.03 6.23
N PHE A 109 -6.12 -2.12 5.76
CA PHE A 109 -6.06 -1.61 4.39
C PHE A 109 -4.75 -0.84 4.11
N ASN A 110 -4.31 0.02 5.03
CA ASN A 110 -3.11 0.83 4.83
C ASN A 110 -1.81 0.01 4.87
N ALA A 111 -1.80 -1.15 5.54
CA ALA A 111 -0.66 -2.05 5.63
C ALA A 111 -0.37 -2.80 4.32
N ALA A 112 -1.34 -2.91 3.42
CA ALA A 112 -1.11 -3.55 2.13
C ALA A 112 -0.28 -2.65 1.19
N ASP A 113 0.61 -3.30 0.43
CA ASP A 113 1.42 -2.69 -0.63
C ASP A 113 0.65 -2.64 -1.95
N LYS A 114 -0.20 -3.66 -2.15
CA LYS A 114 -0.85 -3.96 -3.42
C LYS A 114 -2.33 -4.24 -3.20
N TYR A 115 -3.19 -3.68 -4.04
CA TYR A 115 -4.63 -3.86 -3.96
C TYR A 115 -5.18 -4.50 -5.23
N VAL A 116 -6.07 -5.48 -5.08
CA VAL A 116 -6.87 -6.02 -6.18
C VAL A 116 -8.33 -5.82 -5.82
N PHE A 117 -9.11 -5.18 -6.69
CA PHE A 117 -10.54 -4.98 -6.48
C PHE A 117 -11.33 -5.70 -7.56
N SER A 118 -12.30 -6.54 -7.18
CA SER A 118 -13.25 -7.16 -8.11
C SER A 118 -14.64 -6.57 -7.90
N VAL A 119 -15.06 -5.69 -8.82
CA VAL A 119 -16.17 -4.75 -8.62
C VAL A 119 -17.20 -4.85 -9.74
N PRO A 120 -18.37 -5.48 -9.51
CA PRO A 120 -19.48 -5.37 -10.46
C PRO A 120 -20.10 -3.97 -10.41
N MET A 121 -20.62 -3.48 -11.53
CA MET A 121 -21.35 -2.22 -11.60
C MET A 121 -22.81 -2.42 -11.19
N TRP A 122 -23.27 -1.67 -10.19
CA TRP A 122 -24.67 -1.64 -9.75
C TRP A 122 -25.20 -0.21 -9.80
N ASN A 123 -26.33 0.00 -10.50
CA ASN A 123 -26.94 1.33 -10.66
C ASN A 123 -25.90 2.39 -11.05
N PHE A 124 -25.12 2.12 -12.10
CA PHE A 124 -24.06 3.00 -12.63
C PHE A 124 -22.83 3.20 -11.73
N GLY A 125 -22.83 2.67 -10.49
CA GLY A 125 -21.77 2.86 -9.50
C GLY A 125 -21.23 1.55 -8.90
N VAL A 126 -20.69 1.67 -7.68
CA VAL A 126 -20.13 0.55 -6.91
C VAL A 126 -21.18 -0.13 -6.01
N PRO A 127 -21.03 -1.42 -5.67
CA PRO A 127 -21.90 -2.09 -4.70
C PRO A 127 -21.84 -1.42 -3.33
N TYR A 128 -22.95 -1.39 -2.61
CA TYR A 128 -23.02 -0.70 -1.31
C TYR A 128 -22.03 -1.23 -0.25
N PRO A 129 -21.67 -2.54 -0.15
CA PRO A 129 -20.67 -2.97 0.83
C PRO A 129 -19.29 -2.42 0.52
N LEU A 130 -18.96 -2.22 -0.77
CA LEU A 130 -17.73 -1.55 -1.16
C LEU A 130 -17.76 -0.07 -0.78
N LYS A 131 -18.88 0.61 -0.96
CA LYS A 131 -19.02 1.99 -0.48
C LYS A 131 -18.86 2.10 1.04
N HIS A 132 -19.46 1.19 1.81
CA HIS A 132 -19.31 1.12 3.26
C HIS A 132 -17.86 0.85 3.66
N TYR A 133 -17.20 -0.11 3.01
CA TYR A 133 -15.77 -0.36 3.22
C TYR A 133 -14.90 0.87 2.97
N ILE A 134 -15.15 1.57 1.85
CA ILE A 134 -14.46 2.82 1.50
C ILE A 134 -14.64 3.87 2.60
N ASP A 135 -15.85 4.03 3.14
CA ASP A 135 -16.13 4.99 4.21
C ASP A 135 -15.41 4.62 5.52
N VAL A 136 -15.34 3.33 5.84
CA VAL A 136 -14.65 2.81 7.03
C VAL A 136 -13.14 2.97 6.92
N VAL A 137 -12.55 2.71 5.75
CA VAL A 137 -11.08 2.76 5.61
C VAL A 137 -10.54 4.17 5.39
N THR A 138 -11.34 5.10 4.87
CA THR A 138 -10.87 6.45 4.49
C THR A 138 -10.92 7.42 5.68
N LEU A 139 -9.85 7.45 6.48
CA LEU A 139 -9.81 8.19 7.73
C LEU A 139 -8.70 9.27 7.75
N ALA A 140 -9.06 10.45 8.28
CA ALA A 140 -8.12 11.54 8.51
C ALA A 140 -7.05 11.10 9.54
N GLY A 141 -5.79 11.38 9.25
CA GLY A 141 -4.64 10.95 10.05
C GLY A 141 -4.16 9.53 9.78
N GLU A 142 -4.95 8.69 9.09
CA GLU A 142 -4.56 7.32 8.73
C GLU A 142 -4.06 7.24 7.28
N ASN A 143 -4.83 7.74 6.32
CA ASN A 143 -4.45 7.71 4.89
C ASN A 143 -4.59 9.05 4.15
N TRP A 144 -5.14 10.07 4.80
CA TRP A 144 -5.10 11.44 4.31
C TRP A 144 -5.04 12.43 5.48
N THR A 145 -4.58 13.64 5.23
CA THR A 145 -4.62 14.76 6.17
C THR A 145 -5.12 16.03 5.47
N TRP A 146 -5.48 17.05 6.23
CA TRP A 146 -5.88 18.35 5.70
C TRP A 146 -5.32 19.48 6.56
N THR A 147 -4.80 20.51 5.91
CA THR A 147 -4.42 21.77 6.56
C THR A 147 -5.01 22.95 5.79
N ARG A 148 -5.18 24.09 6.46
CA ARG A 148 -5.67 25.32 5.81
C ARG A 148 -4.72 25.83 4.72
N GLY A 149 -3.42 25.61 4.87
CA GLY A 149 -2.41 26.09 3.93
C GLY A 149 -2.26 25.22 2.67
N GLU A 150 -2.44 23.91 2.81
CA GLU A 150 -2.09 22.95 1.75
C GLU A 150 -3.31 22.18 1.21
N GLY A 151 -4.45 22.28 1.89
CA GLY A 151 -5.63 21.49 1.56
C GLY A 151 -5.44 20.03 1.92
N TYR A 152 -6.09 19.14 1.15
CA TYR A 152 -6.01 17.69 1.36
C TYR A 152 -4.68 17.15 0.85
N ARG A 153 -4.07 16.27 1.64
CA ARG A 153 -2.82 15.57 1.31
C ARG A 153 -2.97 14.08 1.59
N ALA A 154 -2.57 13.24 0.64
CA ALA A 154 -2.47 11.80 0.81
C ALA A 154 -1.36 11.43 1.81
N LEU A 155 -1.56 10.36 2.59
CA LEU A 155 -0.52 9.81 3.48
C LEU A 155 0.02 8.46 2.98
N LEU A 156 -0.69 7.80 2.06
CA LEU A 156 -0.21 6.56 1.47
C LEU A 156 0.77 6.85 0.33
N SER A 157 1.80 6.02 0.20
CA SER A 157 2.78 6.08 -0.90
C SER A 157 3.25 4.67 -1.25
N GLY A 158 3.91 4.51 -2.40
CA GLY A 158 4.51 3.22 -2.82
C GLY A 158 3.52 2.11 -3.18
N LYS A 159 2.23 2.43 -3.30
CA LYS A 159 1.16 1.43 -3.50
C LYS A 159 0.69 1.32 -4.92
N ARG A 160 0.21 0.13 -5.29
CA ARG A 160 -0.46 -0.14 -6.57
C ARG A 160 -1.84 -0.76 -6.38
N ALA A 161 -2.78 -0.42 -7.27
CA ALA A 161 -4.06 -1.11 -7.39
C ALA A 161 -4.28 -1.72 -8.78
N THR A 162 -4.98 -2.85 -8.83
CA THR A 162 -5.61 -3.39 -10.04
C THR A 162 -7.12 -3.44 -9.83
N LEU A 163 -7.87 -2.75 -10.69
CA LEU A 163 -9.32 -2.63 -10.63
C LEU A 163 -9.95 -3.50 -11.72
N ILE A 164 -10.77 -4.47 -11.33
CA ILE A 164 -11.40 -5.44 -12.22
C ILE A 164 -12.90 -5.18 -12.21
N TYR A 165 -13.42 -4.71 -13.33
CA TYR A 165 -14.80 -4.27 -13.48
C TYR A 165 -15.62 -5.25 -14.31
N SER A 166 -16.93 -5.28 -14.04
CA SER A 166 -17.91 -5.80 -14.98
C SER A 166 -19.15 -4.93 -15.02
N SER A 167 -19.76 -4.77 -16.19
CA SER A 167 -21.01 -4.03 -16.34
C SER A 167 -21.93 -4.67 -17.36
N ALA A 168 -23.24 -4.47 -17.18
CA ALA A 168 -24.26 -4.93 -18.11
C ALA A 168 -24.08 -4.32 -19.50
N GLY A 169 -24.03 -2.98 -19.55
CA GLY A 169 -23.72 -2.20 -20.75
C GLY A 169 -22.22 -2.05 -20.99
N ALA A 170 -21.88 -1.53 -22.19
CA ALA A 170 -20.51 -1.25 -22.58
C ALA A 170 -20.06 0.10 -22.01
N TYR A 171 -19.34 0.06 -20.88
CA TYR A 171 -18.71 1.22 -20.26
C TYR A 171 -17.20 1.03 -20.35
N GLU A 172 -16.58 1.58 -21.39
CA GLU A 172 -15.15 1.38 -21.66
C GLU A 172 -14.25 2.11 -20.67
N ILE A 173 -13.05 1.57 -20.46
CA ILE A 173 -12.00 2.27 -19.72
C ILE A 173 -11.45 3.39 -20.60
N GLY A 174 -11.31 4.59 -20.02
CA GLY A 174 -10.75 5.73 -20.73
C GLY A 174 -10.52 6.94 -19.83
N GLU A 175 -9.83 7.94 -20.39
CA GLU A 175 -9.70 9.26 -19.75
C GLU A 175 -11.05 9.95 -19.68
N THR A 176 -11.77 9.97 -20.81
CA THR A 176 -13.16 10.41 -20.88
C THR A 176 -14.08 9.25 -20.52
N ALA A 177 -14.62 9.28 -19.30
CA ALA A 177 -15.61 8.31 -18.87
C ALA A 177 -16.94 8.54 -19.61
N HIS A 178 -17.67 7.45 -19.87
CA HIS A 178 -19.07 7.53 -20.28
C HIS A 178 -19.86 8.35 -19.24
N ALA A 179 -20.85 9.14 -19.68
CA ALA A 179 -21.60 10.05 -18.79
C ALA A 179 -22.25 9.31 -17.61
N ASP A 180 -22.73 8.09 -17.86
CA ASP A 180 -23.33 7.22 -16.84
C ASP A 180 -22.35 6.22 -16.19
N ASP A 181 -21.03 6.41 -16.30
CA ASP A 181 -20.06 5.60 -15.53
C ASP A 181 -19.61 6.34 -14.27
N PHE A 182 -20.25 6.02 -13.15
CA PHE A 182 -19.84 6.48 -11.82
C PHE A 182 -18.99 5.44 -11.07
N GLN A 183 -18.66 4.31 -11.69
CA GLN A 183 -17.90 3.24 -11.07
C GLN A 183 -16.39 3.49 -11.19
N LYS A 184 -15.88 3.57 -12.42
CA LYS A 184 -14.43 3.67 -12.67
C LYS A 184 -13.87 5.03 -12.25
N PRO A 185 -14.51 6.17 -12.58
CA PRO A 185 -14.01 7.48 -12.15
C PRO A 185 -14.00 7.62 -10.63
N TYR A 186 -15.00 7.07 -9.94
CA TYR A 186 -15.08 7.10 -8.48
C TYR A 186 -13.92 6.35 -7.84
N LEU A 187 -13.64 5.10 -8.23
CA LEU A 187 -12.53 4.33 -7.67
C LEU A 187 -11.17 4.97 -7.99
N ARG A 188 -10.94 5.44 -9.22
CA ARG A 188 -9.72 6.18 -9.58
C ARG A 188 -9.55 7.43 -8.72
N ARG A 189 -10.61 8.21 -8.54
CA ARG A 189 -10.59 9.44 -7.73
C ARG A 189 -10.29 9.12 -6.27
N TRP A 190 -10.97 8.13 -5.69
CA TRP A 190 -10.79 7.72 -4.30
C TRP A 190 -9.37 7.20 -4.04
N LEU A 191 -8.87 6.28 -4.86
CA LEU A 191 -7.52 5.74 -4.72
C LEU A 191 -6.44 6.81 -4.85
N ARG A 192 -6.55 7.70 -5.85
CA ARG A 192 -5.63 8.83 -6.01
C ARG A 192 -5.71 9.82 -4.85
N PHE A 193 -6.88 10.03 -4.27
CA PHE A 193 -7.07 10.90 -3.12
C PHE A 193 -6.27 10.41 -1.90
N ILE A 194 -6.23 9.09 -1.66
CA ILE A 194 -5.48 8.52 -0.54
C ILE A 194 -4.00 8.24 -0.86
N GLY A 195 -3.56 8.40 -2.12
CA GLY A 195 -2.14 8.29 -2.53
C GLY A 195 -1.78 7.07 -3.39
N VAL A 196 -2.77 6.30 -3.84
CA VAL A 196 -2.58 5.16 -4.74
C VAL A 196 -2.73 5.65 -6.18
N HIS A 197 -1.61 6.02 -6.81
CA HIS A 197 -1.61 6.59 -8.16
C HIS A 197 -1.36 5.57 -9.25
N ASP A 198 -0.64 4.49 -8.94
CA ASP A 198 -0.39 3.39 -9.87
C ASP A 198 -1.62 2.47 -9.90
N ILE A 199 -2.44 2.65 -10.93
CA ILE A 199 -3.72 1.96 -11.08
C ILE A 199 -3.75 1.30 -12.45
N SER A 200 -3.93 -0.02 -12.46
CA SER A 200 -4.25 -0.79 -13.65
C SER A 200 -5.72 -1.16 -13.64
N GLU A 201 -6.35 -1.23 -14.82
CA GLU A 201 -7.78 -1.49 -14.95
C GLU A 201 -8.03 -2.63 -15.95
N ILE A 202 -9.03 -3.46 -15.64
CA ILE A 202 -9.51 -4.57 -16.47
C ILE A 202 -11.02 -4.44 -16.58
N ASN A 203 -11.56 -4.49 -17.79
CA ASN A 203 -12.99 -4.39 -18.04
C ASN A 203 -13.53 -5.69 -18.64
N LEU A 204 -14.60 -6.22 -18.05
CA LEU A 204 -15.40 -7.30 -18.63
C LEU A 204 -16.81 -6.78 -18.88
N ALA A 205 -17.01 -6.20 -20.06
CA ALA A 205 -18.27 -5.59 -20.47
C ALA A 205 -18.39 -5.63 -22.01
N PRO A 206 -19.60 -5.60 -22.57
CA PRO A 206 -20.90 -5.76 -21.88
C PRO A 206 -21.16 -7.21 -21.44
N THR A 207 -21.92 -7.39 -20.36
CA THR A 207 -22.33 -8.72 -19.84
C THR A 207 -23.77 -9.11 -20.20
N LEU A 208 -24.58 -8.18 -20.73
CA LEU A 208 -25.92 -8.47 -21.27
C LEU A 208 -25.92 -8.73 -22.79
N ALA A 209 -24.75 -9.02 -23.38
CA ALA A 209 -24.64 -9.39 -24.78
C ALA A 209 -24.84 -10.89 -24.98
N GLU A 210 -24.83 -11.32 -26.25
CA GLU A 210 -24.82 -12.75 -26.63
C GLU A 210 -23.70 -13.52 -25.93
N ALA A 211 -23.97 -14.79 -25.59
CA ALA A 211 -23.05 -15.62 -24.79
C ALA A 211 -21.64 -15.70 -25.38
N GLN A 212 -21.53 -15.76 -26.72
CA GLN A 212 -20.26 -15.77 -27.41
C GLN A 212 -19.46 -14.47 -27.20
N VAL A 213 -20.13 -13.32 -27.23
CA VAL A 213 -19.51 -12.00 -26.99
C VAL A 213 -19.03 -11.91 -25.54
N VAL A 214 -19.86 -12.33 -24.59
CA VAL A 214 -19.49 -12.34 -23.16
C VAL A 214 -18.29 -13.26 -22.90
N ALA A 215 -18.24 -14.43 -23.55
CA ALA A 215 -17.12 -15.36 -23.45
C ALA A 215 -15.82 -14.77 -24.02
N GLU A 216 -15.89 -14.05 -25.13
CA GLU A 216 -14.73 -13.37 -25.72
C GLU A 216 -14.22 -12.24 -24.81
N ARG A 217 -15.12 -11.40 -24.29
CA ARG A 217 -14.76 -10.37 -23.30
C ARG A 217 -14.16 -10.97 -22.02
N ALA A 218 -14.67 -12.10 -21.56
CA ALA A 218 -14.11 -12.80 -20.41
C ALA A 218 -12.68 -13.29 -20.70
N ARG A 219 -12.45 -13.84 -21.90
CA ARG A 219 -11.12 -14.28 -22.34
C ARG A 219 -10.13 -13.11 -22.45
N GLU A 220 -10.54 -12.00 -23.05
CA GLU A 220 -9.73 -10.78 -23.13
C GLU A 220 -9.36 -10.27 -21.73
N ALA A 221 -10.34 -10.19 -20.82
CA ALA A 221 -10.11 -9.77 -19.44
C ALA A 221 -9.16 -10.72 -18.69
N GLN A 222 -9.28 -12.03 -18.90
CA GLN A 222 -8.36 -13.02 -18.34
C GLN A 222 -6.94 -12.87 -18.90
N LEU A 223 -6.77 -12.70 -20.21
CA LEU A 223 -5.45 -12.47 -20.81
C LEU A 223 -4.81 -11.19 -20.28
N ARG A 224 -5.59 -10.12 -20.14
CA ARG A 224 -5.15 -8.87 -19.52
C ARG A 224 -4.74 -9.08 -18.06
N ALA A 225 -5.51 -9.87 -17.30
CA ALA A 225 -5.19 -10.20 -15.91
C ALA A 225 -3.86 -10.95 -15.80
N LEU A 226 -3.63 -11.96 -16.64
CA LEU A 226 -2.37 -12.70 -16.68
C LEU A 226 -1.17 -11.81 -17.02
N ALA A 227 -1.34 -10.88 -17.97
CA ALA A 227 -0.29 -9.92 -18.33
C ALA A 227 0.03 -8.98 -17.15
N LEU A 228 -0.99 -8.36 -16.56
CA LEU A 228 -0.80 -7.44 -15.44
C LEU A 228 -0.23 -8.13 -14.19
N ALA A 229 -0.61 -9.38 -13.92
CA ALA A 229 -0.10 -10.14 -12.76
C ALA A 229 1.44 -10.25 -12.78
N ARG A 230 2.05 -10.43 -13.96
CA ARG A 230 3.51 -10.50 -14.12
C ARG A 230 4.20 -9.15 -13.87
N GLU A 231 3.49 -8.06 -14.12
CA GLU A 231 3.98 -6.69 -13.97
C GLU A 231 3.66 -6.09 -12.58
N PHE A 232 2.86 -6.79 -11.76
CA PHE A 232 2.32 -6.30 -10.48
C PHE A 232 3.33 -6.31 -9.31
N ARG A 233 4.60 -6.00 -9.62
CA ARG A 233 5.72 -5.84 -8.68
C ARG A 233 5.55 -4.67 -7.71
N ALA A 234 6.17 -4.68 -6.54
CA ALA A 234 6.05 -3.53 -5.62
C ALA A 234 6.56 -2.24 -6.29
N ALA A 235 6.03 -1.07 -5.93
CA ALA A 235 6.47 0.19 -6.57
C ALA A 235 7.96 0.46 -6.34
N ASP A 236 8.50 0.04 -5.20
CA ASP A 236 9.93 0.15 -4.87
C ASP A 236 10.82 -0.78 -5.69
N GLU A 237 10.31 -1.92 -6.15
CA GLU A 237 11.04 -2.85 -7.03
C GLU A 237 11.29 -2.29 -8.44
N ARG A 238 10.59 -1.21 -8.83
CA ARG A 238 10.80 -0.50 -10.10
C ARG A 238 11.76 0.68 -9.97
N SER A 239 12.15 1.06 -8.76
CA SER A 239 12.90 2.31 -8.54
C SER A 239 14.40 2.05 -8.45
N PRO A 240 15.25 2.71 -9.26
CA PRO A 240 16.69 2.76 -9.01
C PRO A 240 17.04 3.39 -7.63
N ARG A 241 16.04 3.95 -6.93
CA ARG A 241 16.18 4.83 -5.76
C ARG A 241 16.61 4.15 -4.46
N CYS A 242 16.49 2.83 -4.32
CA CYS A 242 16.90 2.18 -3.05
C CYS A 242 18.42 2.27 -2.84
N HIS A 243 19.21 1.98 -3.89
CA HIS A 243 20.67 2.17 -3.86
C HIS A 243 21.06 3.66 -3.75
N ASP A 244 20.32 4.55 -4.42
CA ASP A 244 20.63 5.97 -4.53
C ASP A 244 20.37 6.76 -3.23
N ARG A 245 19.38 6.35 -2.42
CA ARG A 245 19.08 6.99 -1.12
C ARG A 245 20.14 6.68 -0.06
N ILE A 246 20.64 5.44 -0.04
CA ILE A 246 21.71 5.02 0.86
C ILE A 246 23.03 5.68 0.44
N ALA A 247 23.34 5.69 -0.86
CA ALA A 247 24.52 6.38 -1.37
C ALA A 247 24.50 7.89 -1.07
N ARG A 248 23.33 8.56 -1.22
CA ARG A 248 23.18 9.97 -0.84
C ARG A 248 23.27 10.21 0.67
N ALA A 249 22.68 9.34 1.49
CA ALA A 249 22.78 9.46 2.94
C ALA A 249 24.21 9.22 3.44
N GLN A 250 24.92 8.26 2.83
CA GLN A 250 26.34 7.99 3.11
C GLN A 250 27.23 9.15 2.65
N ALA A 251 27.01 9.68 1.45
CA ALA A 251 27.74 10.86 0.96
C ALA A 251 27.55 12.08 1.87
N LEU A 252 26.33 12.32 2.37
CA LEU A 252 26.06 13.41 3.32
C LEU A 252 26.77 13.20 4.67
N VAL A 253 26.84 11.95 5.14
CA VAL A 253 27.58 11.58 6.36
C VAL A 253 29.09 11.76 6.18
N ASP A 254 29.61 11.39 5.01
CA ASP A 254 31.03 11.56 4.70
C ASP A 254 31.41 13.03 4.52
N GLU A 255 30.56 13.85 3.89
CA GLU A 255 30.72 15.31 3.80
C GLU A 255 30.70 15.98 5.18
N VAL A 256 29.79 15.56 6.07
CA VAL A 256 29.74 16.04 7.46
C VAL A 256 30.99 15.59 8.24
N ARG A 257 31.52 14.39 8.01
CA ARG A 257 32.78 13.93 8.63
C ARG A 257 33.97 14.74 8.16
N GLU A 258 34.05 15.05 6.87
CA GLU A 258 35.12 15.84 6.28
C GLU A 258 35.11 17.29 6.80
N GLN A 259 33.93 17.84 7.07
CA GLN A 259 33.78 19.17 7.71
C GLN A 259 34.10 19.17 9.22
N LEU A 260 34.10 18.00 9.89
CA LEU A 260 34.26 17.87 11.34
C LEU A 260 35.70 17.58 11.80
N ASP A 261 36.70 17.61 10.92
CA ASP A 261 38.05 17.20 11.29
C ASP A 261 38.85 18.29 12.05
N SER A 262 38.61 18.37 13.36
CA SER A 262 39.68 18.52 14.37
C SER A 262 39.10 18.50 15.80
N ARG A 263 39.10 17.28 16.37
CA ARG A 263 38.92 16.89 17.80
C ARG A 263 37.59 16.18 18.08
N HIS A 264 37.70 14.85 18.20
CA HIS A 264 36.71 13.87 18.67
C HIS A 264 35.43 13.74 17.81
N VAL A 265 35.49 12.84 16.82
CA VAL A 265 34.32 12.46 16.01
C VAL A 265 33.53 11.35 16.73
N PRO A 266 32.23 11.54 17.03
CA PRO A 266 31.38 10.47 17.56
C PRO A 266 31.10 9.38 16.52
N GLU A 267 30.91 8.13 16.97
CA GLU A 267 30.65 6.99 16.07
C GLU A 267 29.29 7.17 15.38
N VAL A 268 29.29 7.47 14.07
CA VAL A 268 28.05 7.71 13.30
C VAL A 268 27.60 6.41 12.63
N SER A 269 26.40 5.92 12.95
CA SER A 269 25.78 4.79 12.24
C SER A 269 24.44 5.17 11.62
N VAL A 270 24.22 4.72 10.39
CA VAL A 270 22.98 4.94 9.62
C VAL A 270 22.17 3.65 9.63
N ARG A 271 20.91 3.72 10.04
CA ARG A 271 19.97 2.59 10.00
C ARG A 271 18.65 3.01 9.39
N GLU A 272 17.98 2.07 8.74
CA GLU A 272 16.62 2.29 8.26
C GLU A 272 15.63 1.95 9.38
N ASN A 273 14.66 2.84 9.60
CA ASN A 273 13.62 2.68 10.61
C ASN A 273 12.25 2.69 9.90
N PRO A 274 11.46 1.59 10.01
CA PRO A 274 10.18 1.44 9.29
C PRO A 274 9.15 2.54 9.59
N HIS A 275 9.31 3.28 10.69
CA HIS A 275 8.35 4.29 11.13
C HIS A 275 8.76 5.73 10.80
N ILE A 276 10.07 6.00 10.55
CA ILE A 276 10.58 7.37 10.37
C ILE A 276 11.55 7.55 9.19
N GLY A 277 11.89 6.48 8.44
CA GLY A 277 12.78 6.56 7.29
C GLY A 277 14.24 6.25 7.65
N ILE A 278 15.14 7.25 7.58
CA ILE A 278 16.57 7.07 7.86
C ILE A 278 16.89 7.60 9.27
N GLU A 279 17.43 6.73 10.10
CA GLU A 279 17.88 6.99 11.47
C GLU A 279 19.40 7.16 11.49
N LEU A 280 19.86 8.35 11.85
CA LEU A 280 21.28 8.62 12.13
C LEU A 280 21.52 8.56 13.63
N ARG A 281 22.44 7.70 14.06
CA ARG A 281 22.89 7.59 15.44
C ARG A 281 24.30 8.14 15.57
N LEU A 282 24.48 9.06 16.50
CA LEU A 282 25.77 9.66 16.85
C LEU A 282 26.20 9.16 18.23
N GLY A 283 27.24 8.32 18.28
CA GLY A 283 27.82 7.79 19.52
C GLY A 283 28.81 8.79 20.12
N ILE A 284 28.36 9.62 21.06
CA ILE A 284 29.22 10.56 21.81
C ILE A 284 29.70 9.85 23.09
N PRO A 285 31.01 9.86 23.41
CA PRO A 285 31.49 9.33 24.69
C PRO A 285 30.86 10.10 25.86
N ASP A 286 30.30 9.38 26.84
CA ASP A 286 29.73 9.88 28.10
C ASP A 286 28.43 10.74 28.06
N ALA A 287 27.66 10.73 26.97
CA ALA A 287 26.31 11.32 26.95
C ALA A 287 25.31 10.51 26.12
N HIS A 288 24.05 10.50 26.57
CA HIS A 288 22.92 9.79 25.97
C HIS A 288 22.77 10.02 24.45
N GLU A 289 22.48 8.93 23.74
CA GLU A 289 22.33 8.79 22.27
C GLU A 289 21.47 9.90 21.65
N LEU A 290 22.01 10.63 20.66
CA LEU A 290 21.25 11.63 19.89
C LEU A 290 20.68 10.98 18.62
N ILE A 291 19.34 10.94 18.50
CA ILE A 291 18.64 10.39 17.34
C ILE A 291 18.17 11.55 16.46
N VAL A 292 18.68 11.63 15.23
CA VAL A 292 18.21 12.60 14.23
C VAL A 292 17.41 11.85 13.18
N ALA A 293 16.11 12.14 13.11
CA ALA A 293 15.22 11.63 12.07
C ALA A 293 15.32 12.56 10.84
N ILE A 294 15.89 12.07 9.74
CA ILE A 294 15.86 12.79 8.47
C ILE A 294 14.58 12.35 7.74
N GLY A 295 13.52 13.14 7.92
CA GLY A 295 12.34 13.08 7.05
C GLY A 295 12.66 13.58 5.63
N GLN A 296 11.84 13.17 4.66
CA GLN A 296 11.99 13.52 3.24
C GLN A 296 12.31 14.99 2.97
#